data_AF-A0A7V2NRA0-F1
#
_entry.id   AF-A0A7V2NRA0-F1
#
_cell.length_a   1.000
_cell.length_b   1.000
_cell.length_c   1.000
_cell.angle_alpha   90.00
_cell.angle_beta   90.00
_cell.angle_gamma   90.00
#
_symmetry.space_group_name_H-M   'P 1'
#
loop_
_entity.id
_entity.type
_entity.pdbx_description
1 polymer ?
#
loop_
_entity_poly.entity_id
_entity_poly.type
_entity_poly.pdbx_seq_one_letter_code
_entity_poly.pdbx_strand_id
1 'polypeptide(L)'
;MKFSESMQKLDRRYIYIVLAIAVILPLVFPIGFKTYSTTPVEDLYRHIDAIAGRDDMAIIMDFTHDPGVMPELYPMDLAILRHCFERNIKVFTISFLPQGAAIIQLALSEVKEDYPDIEANIDYCNFGFKPWGLKLPIMLGMGDDIAKAVETNSEGLKLENLPIMQDIKNYDNIQVVVEISGSSMGQFWVTYARAKFGVDVAVGLTAVMAADVYPLLQTGQFIGSLGGLKGAAEYEQLVDIFAMNGQEFSKKKARNMKWVEQAYKNIPEKARLYKYNKARIGMDAQAIVHVLIILFIILGNIGYFLEQREQKKKYMK
;
A
#
# COMPACT_ATOMS: atom_id res chain seq x y z
N MET A 1 -17.87 -45.36 -4.61
CA MET A 1 -19.30 -45.10 -4.84
C MET A 1 -19.80 -43.94 -3.98
N LYS A 2 -19.79 -43.99 -2.64
CA LYS A 2 -20.46 -42.96 -1.82
C LYS A 2 -19.88 -41.53 -1.92
N PHE A 3 -18.56 -41.35 -1.85
CA PHE A 3 -17.99 -39.99 -1.76
C PHE A 3 -18.12 -39.19 -3.06
N SER A 4 -17.91 -39.82 -4.22
CA SER A 4 -17.99 -39.15 -5.53
C SER A 4 -19.42 -38.72 -5.86
N GLU A 5 -20.40 -39.60 -5.64
CA GLU A 5 -21.82 -39.30 -5.87
C GLU A 5 -22.35 -38.22 -4.90
N SER A 6 -21.89 -38.24 -3.64
CA SER A 6 -22.25 -37.20 -2.66
C SER A 6 -21.68 -35.83 -3.03
N MET A 7 -20.48 -35.77 -3.61
CA MET A 7 -19.84 -34.51 -4.02
C MET A 7 -20.54 -33.91 -5.24
N GLN A 8 -20.95 -34.72 -6.22
CA GLN A 8 -21.69 -34.26 -7.40
C GLN A 8 -23.13 -33.82 -7.07
N LYS A 9 -23.74 -34.37 -6.02
CA LYS A 9 -25.06 -33.98 -5.52
C LYS A 9 -25.01 -32.77 -4.57
N LEU A 10 -23.82 -32.29 -4.22
CA LEU A 10 -23.68 -31.16 -3.31
C LEU A 10 -24.20 -29.90 -3.99
N ASP A 11 -25.23 -29.30 -3.41
CA ASP A 11 -25.79 -28.07 -3.92
C ASP A 11 -24.77 -26.93 -3.82
N ARG A 12 -24.54 -26.24 -4.94
CA ARG A 12 -23.64 -25.07 -5.03
C ARG A 12 -23.91 -24.00 -3.97
N ARG A 13 -25.15 -23.91 -3.47
CA ARG A 13 -25.53 -22.99 -2.37
C ARG A 13 -24.68 -23.20 -1.12
N TYR A 14 -24.34 -24.43 -0.77
CA TYR A 14 -23.49 -24.71 0.39
C TYR A 14 -22.04 -24.27 0.15
N ILE A 15 -21.53 -24.39 -1.08
CA ILE A 15 -20.21 -23.88 -1.45
C ILE A 15 -20.18 -22.36 -1.29
N TYR A 16 -21.22 -21.65 -1.77
CA TYR A 16 -21.33 -20.20 -1.62
C TYR A 16 -21.48 -19.75 -0.17
N ILE A 17 -22.20 -20.50 0.67
CA ILE A 17 -22.29 -20.22 2.12
C ILE A 17 -20.93 -20.39 2.78
N VAL A 18 -20.21 -21.49 2.51
CA VAL A 18 -18.88 -21.71 3.07
C VAL A 18 -17.90 -20.64 2.61
N LEU A 19 -17.94 -20.24 1.33
CA LEU A 19 -17.14 -19.16 0.79
C LEU A 19 -17.47 -17.81 1.45
N ALA A 20 -18.77 -17.50 1.62
CA ALA A 20 -19.21 -16.28 2.28
C ALA A 20 -18.72 -16.25 3.75
N ILE A 21 -18.85 -17.36 4.48
CA ILE A 21 -18.32 -17.48 5.84
C ILE A 21 -16.80 -17.30 5.85
N ALA A 22 -16.08 -17.91 4.91
CA ALA A 22 -14.63 -17.79 4.81
C ALA A 22 -14.13 -16.37 4.52
N VAL A 23 -14.94 -15.54 3.85
CA VAL A 23 -14.65 -14.12 3.64
C VAL A 23 -15.08 -13.28 4.85
N ILE A 24 -16.27 -13.49 5.38
CA ILE A 24 -16.86 -12.64 6.43
C ILE A 24 -16.19 -12.88 7.79
N LEU A 25 -15.92 -14.14 8.15
CA LEU A 25 -15.37 -14.50 9.44
C LEU A 25 -14.05 -13.79 9.77
N PRO A 26 -13.01 -13.77 8.91
CA PRO A 26 -11.77 -13.05 9.18
C PRO A 26 -11.92 -11.52 9.19
N LEU A 27 -12.91 -10.96 8.49
CA LEU A 27 -13.19 -9.52 8.52
C LEU A 27 -13.80 -9.11 9.87
N VAL A 28 -14.59 -9.98 10.50
CA VAL A 28 -15.21 -9.72 11.82
C VAL A 28 -14.28 -10.14 12.97
N PHE A 29 -13.54 -11.23 12.78
CA PHE A 29 -12.60 -11.79 13.76
C PHE A 29 -11.20 -11.90 13.12
N PRO A 30 -10.42 -10.81 13.12
CA PRO A 30 -9.06 -10.82 12.60
C PRO A 30 -8.23 -11.92 13.26
N ILE A 31 -7.58 -12.74 12.44
CA ILE A 31 -6.79 -13.89 12.91
C ILE A 31 -5.37 -13.44 13.22
N GLY A 32 -4.88 -12.39 12.55
CA GLY A 32 -3.53 -11.88 12.68
C GLY A 32 -2.50 -12.84 12.13
N PHE A 33 -2.65 -13.28 10.87
CA PHE A 33 -1.63 -14.12 10.26
C PHE A 33 -0.30 -13.39 10.20
N LYS A 34 0.76 -14.17 10.43
CA LYS A 34 2.14 -13.70 10.44
C LYS A 34 2.56 -13.25 9.05
N THR A 35 2.75 -11.94 8.84
CA THR A 35 3.28 -11.36 7.60
C THR A 35 4.78 -11.13 7.72
N TYR A 36 5.54 -11.64 6.74
CA TYR A 36 6.96 -11.33 6.61
C TYR A 36 7.11 -10.13 5.68
N SER A 37 7.88 -9.13 6.10
CA SER A 37 8.22 -8.00 5.24
C SER A 37 9.21 -8.42 4.15
N THR A 38 8.96 -7.97 2.94
CA THR A 38 9.84 -8.16 1.78
C THR A 38 10.85 -7.03 1.66
N THR A 39 11.97 -7.29 0.99
CA THR A 39 13.04 -6.29 0.80
C THR A 39 12.54 -4.97 0.18
N PRO A 40 11.71 -4.96 -0.90
CA PRO A 40 11.26 -3.70 -1.49
C PRO A 40 10.41 -2.83 -0.55
N VAL A 41 9.61 -3.46 0.32
CA VAL A 41 8.81 -2.76 1.34
C VAL A 41 9.70 -2.22 2.46
N GLU A 42 10.62 -3.04 2.95
CA GLU A 42 11.61 -2.67 3.98
C GLU A 42 12.48 -1.50 3.52
N ASP A 43 12.93 -1.53 2.27
CA ASP A 43 13.83 -0.51 1.72
C ASP A 43 13.08 0.82 1.52
N LEU A 44 11.82 0.81 1.07
CA LEU A 44 10.96 2.00 1.02
C LEU A 44 10.70 2.57 2.43
N TYR A 45 10.27 1.73 3.38
CA TYR A 45 10.00 2.17 4.75
C TYR A 45 11.23 2.85 5.34
N ARG A 46 12.40 2.19 5.26
CA ARG A 46 13.66 2.71 5.77
C ARG A 46 14.04 4.04 5.12
N HIS A 47 13.84 4.16 3.82
CA HIS A 47 14.21 5.37 3.07
C HIS A 47 13.35 6.57 3.47
N ILE A 48 12.07 6.36 3.77
CA ILE A 48 11.18 7.38 4.33
C ILE A 48 11.55 7.67 5.80
N ASP A 49 11.72 6.65 6.63
CA ASP A 49 12.04 6.77 8.07
C ASP A 49 13.36 7.50 8.32
N ALA A 50 14.28 7.51 7.34
CA ALA A 50 15.59 8.16 7.44
C ALA A 50 15.54 9.69 7.57
N ILE A 51 14.42 10.33 7.21
CA ILE A 51 14.22 11.78 7.36
C ILE A 51 13.28 12.13 8.53
N ALA A 52 12.99 11.18 9.43
CA ALA A 52 12.14 11.41 10.59
C ALA A 52 12.63 12.63 11.41
N GLY A 53 11.70 13.56 11.69
CA GLY A 53 11.97 14.78 12.45
C GLY A 53 12.81 15.84 11.73
N ARG A 54 13.08 15.70 10.42
CA ARG A 54 13.72 16.76 9.63
C ARG A 54 12.68 17.72 9.08
N ASP A 55 12.87 19.01 9.33
CA ASP A 55 12.00 20.06 8.83
C ASP A 55 12.34 20.52 7.39
N ASP A 56 13.54 20.20 6.90
CA ASP A 56 14.07 20.61 5.59
C ASP A 56 13.84 19.58 4.47
N MET A 57 13.10 18.51 4.78
CA MET A 57 12.81 17.41 3.87
C MET A 57 11.33 17.06 3.87
N ALA A 58 10.86 16.53 2.74
CA ALA A 58 9.53 15.96 2.61
C ALA A 58 9.52 14.74 1.68
N ILE A 59 8.36 14.10 1.58
CA ILE A 59 8.04 13.16 0.50
C ILE A 59 6.92 13.71 -0.38
N ILE A 60 6.83 13.22 -1.61
CA ILE A 60 5.67 13.44 -2.49
C ILE A 60 4.93 12.12 -2.65
N MET A 61 3.62 12.12 -2.41
CA MET A 61 2.72 11.02 -2.74
C MET A 61 1.87 11.39 -3.96
N ASP A 62 2.04 10.64 -5.05
CA ASP A 62 1.22 10.76 -6.27
C ASP A 62 0.11 9.70 -6.25
N PHE A 63 -1.13 10.16 -6.07
CA PHE A 63 -2.32 9.32 -6.05
C PHE A 63 -2.83 9.13 -7.49
N THR A 64 -2.35 8.11 -8.17
CA THR A 64 -2.71 7.76 -9.55
C THR A 64 -3.62 6.50 -9.58
N HIS A 65 -4.69 6.50 -8.78
CA HIS A 65 -5.68 5.42 -8.79
C HIS A 65 -7.11 5.92 -8.63
N ASP A 66 -8.05 5.01 -8.85
CA ASP A 66 -9.49 5.27 -8.85
C ASP A 66 -10.24 4.32 -7.89
N PRO A 67 -11.53 4.59 -7.58
CA PRO A 67 -12.31 3.79 -6.64
C PRO A 67 -12.39 2.29 -6.92
N GLY A 68 -12.19 1.85 -8.17
CA GLY A 68 -12.25 0.44 -8.55
C GLY A 68 -11.10 -0.40 -7.97
N VAL A 69 -9.96 0.22 -7.68
CA VAL A 69 -8.76 -0.46 -7.11
C VAL A 69 -8.43 0.01 -5.69
N MET A 70 -9.21 0.94 -5.13
CA MET A 70 -9.05 1.43 -3.75
C MET A 70 -8.98 0.32 -2.70
N PRO A 71 -9.79 -0.76 -2.73
CA PRO A 71 -9.68 -1.82 -1.73
C PRO A 71 -8.29 -2.43 -1.60
N GLU A 72 -7.49 -2.35 -2.67
CA GLU A 72 -6.11 -2.84 -2.71
C GLU A 72 -5.07 -1.74 -2.43
N LEU A 73 -5.26 -0.54 -2.99
CA LEU A 73 -4.25 0.52 -2.97
C LEU A 73 -4.42 1.53 -1.83
N TYR A 74 -5.66 1.86 -1.47
CA TYR A 74 -5.94 2.87 -0.44
C TYR A 74 -5.31 2.55 0.93
N PRO A 75 -5.19 1.27 1.37
CA PRO A 75 -4.43 0.97 2.58
C PRO A 75 -2.94 1.35 2.51
N MET A 76 -2.33 1.39 1.31
CA MET A 76 -0.96 1.90 1.14
C MET A 76 -0.89 3.41 1.43
N ASP A 77 -1.83 4.16 0.88
CA ASP A 77 -1.92 5.61 1.09
C ASP A 77 -2.00 5.93 2.59
N LEU A 78 -2.92 5.25 3.28
CA LEU A 78 -3.11 5.42 4.72
C LEU A 78 -1.86 5.03 5.52
N ALA A 79 -1.21 3.91 5.18
CA ALA A 79 -0.05 3.43 5.91
C ALA A 79 1.16 4.38 5.75
N ILE A 80 1.39 4.93 4.55
CA ILE A 80 2.47 5.90 4.32
C ILE A 80 2.16 7.23 5.01
N LEU A 81 0.93 7.75 4.93
CA LEU A 81 0.54 8.98 5.61
C LEU A 81 0.70 8.85 7.14
N ARG A 82 0.24 7.73 7.72
CA ARG A 82 0.42 7.43 9.15
C ARG A 82 1.90 7.35 9.53
N HIS A 83 2.72 6.71 8.70
CA HIS A 83 4.16 6.67 8.93
C HIS A 83 4.74 8.07 9.02
N CYS A 84 4.37 8.93 8.07
CA CYS A 84 4.90 10.29 8.01
C CYS A 84 4.48 11.11 9.24
N PHE A 85 3.21 11.08 9.61
CA PHE A 85 2.72 11.86 10.75
C PHE A 85 3.26 11.33 12.10
N GLU A 86 3.36 10.01 12.28
CA GLU A 86 3.96 9.42 13.49
C GLU A 86 5.46 9.76 13.61
N ARG A 87 6.14 10.05 12.49
CA ARG A 87 7.56 10.39 12.44
C ARG A 87 7.88 11.86 12.24
N ASN A 88 6.85 12.72 12.27
CA ASN A 88 6.99 14.14 11.97
C ASN A 88 7.72 14.39 10.63
N ILE A 89 7.24 13.76 9.57
CA ILE A 89 7.74 13.88 8.20
C ILE A 89 6.72 14.67 7.38
N LYS A 90 7.19 15.72 6.71
CA LYS A 90 6.35 16.55 5.84
C LYS A 90 5.92 15.80 4.59
N VAL A 91 4.65 15.97 4.19
CA VAL A 91 4.08 15.26 3.02
C VAL A 91 3.41 16.22 2.04
N PHE A 92 3.78 16.11 0.77
CA PHE A 92 3.02 16.69 -0.32
C PHE A 92 2.20 15.62 -1.02
N THR A 93 0.93 15.92 -1.32
CA THR A 93 0.07 15.01 -2.09
C THR A 93 -0.32 15.64 -3.42
N ILE A 94 -0.29 14.87 -4.49
CA ILE A 94 -0.67 15.31 -5.83
C ILE A 94 -1.44 14.21 -6.55
N SER A 95 -2.33 14.58 -7.46
CA SER A 95 -2.89 13.63 -8.42
C SER A 95 -3.01 14.24 -9.80
N PHE A 96 -2.75 13.42 -10.82
CA PHE A 96 -3.03 13.77 -12.21
C PHE A 96 -4.33 13.13 -12.74
N LEU A 97 -5.11 12.51 -11.84
CA LEU A 97 -6.43 11.98 -12.11
C LEU A 97 -7.48 12.78 -11.31
N PRO A 98 -8.63 13.16 -11.92
CA PRO A 98 -9.69 13.84 -11.19
C PRO A 98 -10.19 13.07 -9.96
N GLN A 99 -10.28 11.73 -10.06
CA GLN A 99 -10.72 10.85 -8.99
C GLN A 99 -9.71 10.82 -7.83
N GLY A 100 -8.41 10.88 -8.13
CA GLY A 100 -7.36 10.85 -7.12
C GLY A 100 -7.42 12.03 -6.16
N ALA A 101 -7.87 13.22 -6.60
CA ALA A 101 -8.04 14.36 -5.69
C ALA A 101 -9.09 14.10 -4.59
N ALA A 102 -10.19 13.42 -4.91
CA ALA A 102 -11.18 13.03 -3.90
C ALA A 102 -10.61 11.98 -2.92
N ILE A 103 -9.81 11.05 -3.44
CA ILE A 103 -9.15 10.02 -2.64
C ILE A 103 -8.12 10.63 -1.69
N ILE A 104 -7.33 11.61 -2.15
CA ILE A 104 -6.39 12.35 -1.29
C ILE A 104 -7.14 12.98 -0.11
N GLN A 105 -8.25 13.69 -0.38
CA GLN A 105 -9.00 14.35 0.69
C GLN A 105 -9.59 13.34 1.67
N LEU A 106 -10.07 12.20 1.18
CA LEU A 106 -10.54 11.10 2.01
C LEU A 106 -9.40 10.56 2.90
N ALA A 107 -8.23 10.27 2.32
CA ALA A 107 -7.08 9.74 3.03
C ALA A 107 -6.57 10.70 4.11
N LEU A 108 -6.39 11.97 3.77
CA LEU A 108 -5.93 13.00 4.72
C LEU A 108 -6.96 13.20 5.84
N SER A 109 -8.25 13.27 5.50
CA SER A 109 -9.31 13.43 6.51
C SER A 109 -9.36 12.22 7.46
N GLU A 110 -9.29 11.00 6.94
CA GLU A 110 -9.28 9.77 7.73
C GLU A 110 -8.05 9.67 8.65
N VAL A 111 -6.85 9.97 8.12
CA VAL A 111 -5.62 9.91 8.92
C VAL A 111 -5.59 11.04 9.95
N LYS A 112 -6.06 12.25 9.66
CA LYS A 112 -6.07 13.35 10.62
C LYS A 112 -6.92 13.11 11.86
N GLU A 113 -7.94 12.26 11.79
CA GLU A 113 -8.68 11.83 13.00
C GLU A 113 -7.78 11.17 14.05
N ASP A 114 -6.64 10.61 13.62
CA ASP A 114 -5.64 9.97 14.47
C ASP A 114 -4.52 10.89 14.93
N TYR A 115 -4.31 12.00 14.23
CA TYR A 115 -3.23 12.96 14.48
C TYR A 115 -3.82 14.38 14.50
N PRO A 116 -4.54 14.76 15.57
CA PRO A 116 -5.23 16.04 15.65
C PRO A 116 -4.28 17.25 15.64
N ASP A 117 -3.01 17.04 16.01
CA ASP A 117 -1.98 18.06 16.03
C ASP A 117 -1.37 18.34 14.65
N ILE A 118 -1.73 17.56 13.62
CA ILE A 118 -1.22 17.73 12.26
C ILE A 118 -2.00 18.81 11.52
N GLU A 119 -1.29 19.84 11.08
CA GLU A 119 -1.83 21.05 10.48
C GLU A 119 -1.61 21.11 8.97
N ALA A 120 -2.66 21.55 8.26
CA ALA A 120 -2.59 21.76 6.81
C ALA A 120 -1.66 22.94 6.50
N ASN A 121 -0.86 22.80 5.45
CA ASN A 121 0.11 23.78 4.98
C ASN A 121 1.31 24.02 5.93
N ILE A 122 1.45 23.20 6.98
CA ILE A 122 2.60 23.16 7.89
C ILE A 122 3.24 21.77 7.82
N ASP A 123 2.47 20.72 8.14
CA ASP A 123 2.95 19.34 8.17
C ASP A 123 2.66 18.58 6.88
N TYR A 124 1.59 18.96 6.19
CA TYR A 124 1.29 18.44 4.86
C TYR A 124 0.73 19.53 3.96
N CYS A 125 0.89 19.38 2.64
CA CYS A 125 0.21 20.26 1.68
C CYS A 125 -0.36 19.45 0.53
N ASN A 126 -1.67 19.61 0.33
CA ASN A 126 -2.38 18.94 -0.75
C ASN A 126 -2.36 19.81 -2.01
N PHE A 127 -1.61 19.41 -3.02
CA PHE A 127 -1.59 20.08 -4.32
C PHE A 127 -2.88 19.84 -5.12
N GLY A 128 -3.63 18.80 -4.78
CA GLY A 128 -4.89 18.43 -5.40
C GLY A 128 -4.73 17.86 -6.80
N PHE A 129 -5.78 18.01 -7.60
CA PHE A 129 -5.79 17.59 -9.01
C PHE A 129 -5.00 18.58 -9.88
N LYS A 130 -4.11 18.03 -10.72
CA LYS A 130 -3.45 18.77 -11.79
C LYS A 130 -3.78 18.11 -13.13
N PRO A 131 -4.18 18.87 -14.17
CA PRO A 131 -4.50 18.32 -15.48
C PRO A 131 -3.36 17.45 -16.03
N TRP A 132 -3.69 16.29 -16.61
CA TRP A 132 -2.70 15.36 -17.17
C TRP A 132 -1.75 16.01 -18.18
N GLY A 133 -2.25 16.93 -19.02
CA GLY A 133 -1.42 17.68 -19.98
C GLY A 133 -0.34 18.56 -19.34
N LEU A 134 -0.46 18.85 -18.04
CA LEU A 134 0.52 19.59 -17.26
C LEU A 134 1.45 18.67 -16.44
N LYS A 135 1.30 17.35 -16.47
CA LYS A 135 2.14 16.41 -15.68
C LYS A 135 3.62 16.62 -15.95
N LEU A 136 4.04 16.59 -17.23
CA LEU A 136 5.44 16.77 -17.59
C LEU A 136 6.03 18.15 -17.19
N PRO A 137 5.41 19.31 -17.55
CA PRO A 137 5.97 20.60 -17.16
C PRO A 137 5.99 20.81 -15.65
N ILE A 138 4.98 20.32 -14.90
CA ILE A 138 4.98 20.36 -13.43
C ILE A 138 6.15 19.55 -12.88
N MET A 139 6.33 18.30 -13.35
CA MET A 139 7.43 17.44 -12.92
C MET A 139 8.81 18.01 -13.24
N LEU A 140 8.98 18.65 -14.39
CA LEU A 140 10.26 19.29 -14.72
C LEU A 140 10.47 20.58 -13.92
N GLY A 141 9.42 21.38 -13.72
CA GLY A 141 9.49 22.63 -12.96
C GLY A 141 9.78 22.42 -11.47
N MET A 142 9.24 21.35 -10.87
CA MET A 142 9.50 21.01 -9.46
C MET A 142 10.98 20.71 -9.16
N GLY A 143 11.79 20.39 -10.18
CA GLY A 143 13.23 20.26 -10.00
C GLY A 143 13.97 21.58 -9.84
N ASP A 144 13.38 22.69 -10.30
CA ASP A 144 13.93 24.03 -10.11
C ASP A 144 13.28 24.73 -8.89
N ASP A 145 11.94 24.67 -8.79
CA ASP A 145 11.14 25.34 -7.76
C ASP A 145 9.70 24.75 -7.71
N ILE A 146 9.37 24.02 -6.65
CA ILE A 146 8.06 23.37 -6.47
C ILE A 146 6.92 24.39 -6.37
N ALA A 147 7.13 25.49 -5.64
CA ALA A 147 6.10 26.50 -5.40
C ALA A 147 5.67 27.16 -6.72
N LYS A 148 6.62 27.40 -7.63
CA LYS A 148 6.32 27.95 -8.97
C LYS A 148 5.73 26.93 -9.92
N ALA A 149 6.14 25.66 -9.83
CA ALA A 149 5.67 24.63 -10.75
C ALA A 149 4.19 24.28 -10.53
N VAL A 150 3.75 24.27 -9.27
CA VAL A 150 2.38 23.87 -8.89
C VAL A 150 1.46 25.08 -8.69
N GLU A 151 2.03 26.24 -8.38
CA GLU A 151 1.43 27.56 -8.13
C GLU A 151 0.49 27.63 -6.92
N THR A 152 -0.57 26.81 -6.91
CA THR A 152 -1.60 26.79 -5.86
C THR A 152 -1.92 25.38 -5.36
N ASN A 153 -2.28 25.29 -4.09
CA ASN A 153 -2.73 24.05 -3.45
C ASN A 153 -4.21 23.79 -3.75
N SER A 154 -4.78 22.70 -3.22
CA SER A 154 -6.18 22.33 -3.42
C SER A 154 -7.19 23.33 -2.83
N GLU A 155 -6.74 24.18 -1.90
CA GLU A 155 -7.53 25.24 -1.26
C GLU A 155 -7.44 26.57 -2.02
N GLY A 156 -6.65 26.64 -3.10
CA GLY A 156 -6.41 27.86 -3.87
C GLY A 156 -5.37 28.80 -3.26
N LEU A 157 -4.68 28.39 -2.19
CA LEU A 157 -3.61 29.16 -1.59
C LEU A 157 -2.34 29.05 -2.44
N LYS A 158 -1.64 30.17 -2.61
CA LYS A 158 -0.36 30.22 -3.31
C LYS A 158 0.72 29.51 -2.50
N LEU A 159 1.40 28.54 -3.10
CA LEU A 159 2.42 27.72 -2.42
C LEU A 159 3.57 28.57 -1.86
N GLU A 160 4.01 29.58 -2.61
CA GLU A 160 5.12 30.47 -2.22
C GLU A 160 4.94 31.15 -0.85
N ASN A 161 3.69 31.25 -0.37
CA ASN A 161 3.36 31.89 0.90
C ASN A 161 3.11 30.89 2.04
N LEU A 162 3.14 29.58 1.76
CA LEU A 162 2.82 28.57 2.76
C LEU A 162 4.03 28.27 3.66
N PRO A 163 3.83 28.11 4.99
CA PRO A 163 4.92 27.80 5.92
C PRO A 163 5.72 26.56 5.53
N ILE A 164 5.06 25.49 5.08
CA ILE A 164 5.72 24.24 4.66
C ILE A 164 6.75 24.43 3.51
N MET A 165 6.64 25.51 2.73
CA MET A 165 7.53 25.77 1.59
C MET A 165 8.81 26.53 1.96
N GLN A 166 8.95 27.03 3.19
CA GLN A 166 10.10 27.87 3.58
C GLN A 166 11.45 27.16 3.43
N ASP A 167 11.50 25.88 3.82
CA ASP A 167 12.72 25.06 3.80
C ASP A 167 12.69 23.97 2.71
N ILE A 168 11.64 23.95 1.87
CA ILE A 168 11.46 22.96 0.80
C ILE A 168 11.29 23.68 -0.53
N LYS A 169 12.36 23.70 -1.32
CA LYS A 169 12.40 24.43 -2.58
C LYS A 169 12.13 23.56 -3.80
N ASN A 170 12.85 22.46 -3.94
CA ASN A 170 12.84 21.61 -5.13
C ASN A 170 13.08 20.15 -4.75
N TYR A 171 13.38 19.29 -5.72
CA TYR A 171 13.67 17.88 -5.48
C TYR A 171 14.85 17.58 -4.55
N ASP A 172 15.79 18.52 -4.34
CA ASP A 172 16.89 18.32 -3.38
C ASP A 172 16.36 18.21 -1.93
N ASN A 173 15.17 18.76 -1.67
CA ASN A 173 14.45 18.66 -0.40
C ASN A 173 13.40 17.51 -0.39
N ILE A 174 13.33 16.68 -1.43
CA ILE A 174 12.37 15.58 -1.52
C ILE A 174 13.10 14.25 -1.41
N GLN A 175 12.84 13.52 -0.33
CA GLN A 175 13.49 12.23 -0.06
C GLN A 175 13.07 11.16 -1.06
N VAL A 176 11.78 11.12 -1.43
CA VAL A 176 11.23 10.17 -2.39
C VAL A 176 9.90 10.66 -2.95
N VAL A 177 9.64 10.33 -4.21
CA VAL A 177 8.30 10.37 -4.79
C VAL A 177 7.71 8.97 -4.81
N VAL A 178 6.55 8.78 -4.19
CA VAL A 178 5.83 7.50 -4.16
C VAL A 178 4.58 7.61 -5.02
N GLU A 179 4.57 6.96 -6.19
CA GLU A 179 3.37 6.87 -7.03
C GLU A 179 2.56 5.62 -6.63
N ILE A 180 1.33 5.82 -6.15
CA ILE A 180 0.38 4.74 -5.87
C ILE A 180 -0.58 4.65 -7.05
N SER A 181 -0.55 3.54 -7.79
CA SER A 181 -1.24 3.44 -9.07
C SER A 181 -1.82 2.07 -9.38
N GLY A 182 -2.98 2.09 -10.04
CA GLY A 182 -3.63 0.89 -10.55
C GLY A 182 -3.24 0.50 -11.97
N SER A 183 -2.52 1.36 -12.69
CA SER A 183 -2.33 1.22 -14.15
C SER A 183 -1.02 1.79 -14.71
N SER A 184 -0.27 2.57 -13.92
CA SER A 184 1.02 3.15 -14.30
C SER A 184 2.09 2.78 -13.29
N MET A 185 3.30 2.47 -13.77
CA MET A 185 4.40 2.07 -12.89
C MET A 185 5.36 3.23 -12.64
N GLY A 186 4.92 4.41 -12.23
CA GLY A 186 5.82 5.54 -11.91
C GLY A 186 6.74 5.98 -13.05
N GLN A 187 6.45 5.57 -14.29
CA GLN A 187 7.41 5.65 -15.40
C GLN A 187 7.78 7.11 -15.72
N PHE A 188 6.83 8.04 -15.59
CA PHE A 188 7.09 9.47 -15.75
C PHE A 188 8.09 9.98 -14.71
N TRP A 189 7.93 9.59 -13.44
CA TRP A 189 8.81 10.00 -12.35
C TRP A 189 10.23 9.50 -12.56
N VAL A 190 10.38 8.23 -12.96
CA VAL A 190 11.69 7.66 -13.29
C VAL A 190 12.31 8.34 -14.51
N THR A 191 11.54 8.51 -15.57
CA THR A 191 12.05 8.96 -16.88
C THR A 191 12.41 10.44 -16.89
N TYR A 192 11.69 11.27 -16.14
CA TYR A 192 11.86 12.73 -16.19
C TYR A 192 12.41 13.32 -14.90
N ALA A 193 11.82 13.00 -13.75
CA ALA A 193 12.24 13.60 -12.48
C ALA A 193 13.56 12.98 -11.99
N ARG A 194 13.59 11.67 -11.83
CA ARG A 194 14.79 10.94 -11.39
C ARG A 194 15.93 11.08 -12.40
N ALA A 195 15.67 10.86 -13.68
CA ALA A 195 16.74 10.89 -14.70
C ALA A 195 17.42 12.26 -14.82
N LYS A 196 16.68 13.36 -14.60
CA LYS A 196 17.21 14.72 -14.72
C LYS A 196 17.75 15.28 -13.39
N PHE A 197 17.04 15.04 -12.29
CA PHE A 197 17.31 15.69 -11.00
C PHE A 197 17.76 14.73 -9.89
N GLY A 198 17.72 13.41 -10.12
CA GLY A 198 18.20 12.43 -9.15
C GLY A 198 17.25 12.11 -8.01
N VAL A 199 16.03 12.66 -7.98
CA VAL A 199 15.03 12.33 -6.94
C VAL A 199 14.72 10.84 -6.94
N ASP A 200 14.71 10.23 -5.76
CA ASP A 200 14.38 8.82 -5.63
C ASP A 200 12.88 8.60 -5.87
N VAL A 201 12.56 7.42 -6.42
CA VAL A 201 11.19 7.05 -6.78
C VAL A 201 10.87 5.67 -6.22
N ALA A 202 9.64 5.53 -5.73
CA ALA A 202 9.05 4.27 -5.33
C ALA A 202 7.62 4.16 -5.88
N VAL A 203 7.08 2.95 -5.90
CA VAL A 203 5.74 2.69 -6.44
C VAL A 203 4.92 1.77 -5.56
N GLY A 204 3.64 2.06 -5.40
CA GLY A 204 2.64 1.12 -4.87
C GLY A 204 1.70 0.72 -5.98
N LEU A 205 1.56 -0.58 -6.24
CA LEU A 205 0.82 -1.11 -7.39
C LEU A 205 -0.15 -2.20 -6.99
N THR A 206 -1.10 -2.50 -7.86
CA THR A 206 -1.96 -3.69 -7.71
C THR A 206 -1.11 -4.96 -7.76
N ALA A 207 -1.59 -6.05 -7.14
CA ALA A 207 -0.88 -7.31 -7.08
C ALA A 207 -0.56 -7.88 -8.47
N VAL A 208 -1.44 -7.62 -9.45
CA VAL A 208 -1.27 -8.08 -10.83
C VAL A 208 -0.12 -7.37 -11.56
N MET A 209 0.24 -6.16 -11.13
CA MET A 209 1.36 -5.39 -11.69
C MET A 209 2.64 -5.46 -10.84
N ALA A 210 2.58 -6.06 -9.64
CA ALA A 210 3.71 -6.11 -8.71
C ALA A 210 4.96 -6.78 -9.31
N ALA A 211 4.78 -7.75 -10.22
CA ALA A 211 5.88 -8.44 -10.88
C ALA A 211 6.64 -7.55 -11.88
N ASP A 212 5.96 -6.58 -12.50
CA ASP A 212 6.54 -5.77 -13.56
C ASP A 212 7.61 -4.80 -13.02
N VAL A 213 7.60 -4.52 -11.71
CA VAL A 213 8.50 -3.55 -11.05
C VAL A 213 9.91 -4.11 -10.82
N TYR A 214 10.07 -5.44 -10.75
CA TYR A 214 11.36 -6.05 -10.37
C TYR A 214 12.56 -5.64 -11.24
N PRO A 215 12.45 -5.54 -12.58
CA PRO A 215 13.55 -5.02 -13.40
C PRO A 215 14.01 -3.62 -12.98
N LEU A 216 13.08 -2.74 -12.63
CA LEU A 216 13.35 -1.36 -12.23
C LEU A 216 13.92 -1.26 -10.79
N LEU A 217 13.57 -2.20 -9.91
CA LEU A 217 14.21 -2.35 -8.60
C LEU A 217 15.65 -2.87 -8.74
N GLN A 218 15.87 -3.84 -9.63
CA GLN A 218 17.19 -4.45 -9.85
C GLN A 218 18.21 -3.45 -10.43
N THR A 219 17.75 -2.53 -11.29
CA THR A 219 18.58 -1.45 -11.84
C THR A 219 18.75 -0.27 -10.87
N GLY A 220 18.05 -0.26 -9.73
CA GLY A 220 18.04 0.86 -8.78
C GLY A 220 17.29 2.09 -9.28
N GLN A 221 16.46 1.94 -10.31
CA GLN A 221 15.57 3.00 -10.78
C GLN A 221 14.42 3.26 -9.80
N PHE A 222 13.98 2.23 -9.10
CA PHE A 222 13.14 2.35 -7.90
C PHE A 222 13.90 1.96 -6.64
N ILE A 223 13.68 2.71 -5.56
CA ILE A 223 14.27 2.41 -4.24
C ILE A 223 13.49 1.37 -3.43
N GLY A 224 12.24 1.10 -3.85
CA GLY A 224 11.33 0.18 -3.15
C GLY A 224 9.96 0.16 -3.82
N SER A 225 9.12 -0.79 -3.40
CA SER A 225 7.76 -0.91 -3.90
C SER A 225 6.81 -1.62 -2.95
N LEU A 226 5.52 -1.34 -3.09
CA LEU A 226 4.42 -2.02 -2.40
C LEU A 226 3.57 -2.77 -3.45
N GLY A 227 3.41 -4.07 -3.28
CA GLY A 227 2.65 -4.91 -4.20
C GLY A 227 1.33 -5.40 -3.61
N GLY A 228 0.23 -4.83 -4.08
CA GLY A 228 -1.13 -5.13 -3.68
C GLY A 228 -1.38 -4.99 -2.18
N LEU A 229 -2.46 -5.61 -1.71
CA LEU A 229 -2.84 -5.58 -0.30
C LEU A 229 -1.75 -6.16 0.62
N LYS A 230 -0.97 -7.12 0.09
CA LYS A 230 0.18 -7.71 0.78
C LYS A 230 1.26 -6.67 1.10
N GLY A 231 1.66 -5.85 0.12
CA GLY A 231 2.64 -4.79 0.32
C GLY A 231 2.16 -3.75 1.33
N ALA A 232 0.88 -3.39 1.29
CA ALA A 232 0.27 -2.51 2.28
C ALA A 232 0.32 -3.13 3.70
N ALA A 233 -0.01 -4.41 3.85
CA ALA A 233 -0.01 -5.12 5.13
C ALA A 233 1.40 -5.24 5.73
N GLU A 234 2.41 -5.47 4.89
CA GLU A 234 3.82 -5.47 5.29
C GLU A 234 4.25 -4.09 5.78
N TYR A 235 3.83 -3.02 5.09
CA TYR A 235 4.17 -1.66 5.48
C TYR A 235 3.44 -1.22 6.77
N GLU A 236 2.15 -1.52 6.92
CA GLU A 236 1.38 -1.32 8.17
C GLU A 236 2.09 -2.00 9.35
N GLN A 237 2.58 -3.23 9.17
CA GLN A 237 3.38 -3.91 10.20
C GLN A 237 4.62 -3.13 10.60
N LEU A 238 5.38 -2.61 9.63
CA LEU A 238 6.59 -1.84 9.92
C LEU A 238 6.27 -0.54 10.69
N VAL A 239 5.20 0.17 10.30
CA VAL A 239 4.74 1.38 11.00
C VAL A 239 4.39 1.06 12.45
N ASP A 240 3.62 0.01 12.69
CA ASP A 240 3.21 -0.37 14.06
C ASP A 240 4.40 -0.72 14.94
N ILE A 241 5.30 -1.59 14.47
CA ILE A 241 6.36 -2.15 15.31
C ILE A 241 7.57 -1.23 15.45
N PHE A 242 7.77 -0.29 14.51
CA PHE A 242 8.86 0.68 14.53
C PHE A 242 8.38 2.10 14.86
N ALA A 243 7.63 2.74 13.97
CA ALA A 243 7.23 4.14 14.15
C ALA A 243 6.43 4.36 15.44
N MET A 244 5.34 3.61 15.63
CA MET A 244 4.45 3.78 16.80
C MET A 244 5.06 3.31 18.12
N ASN A 245 6.08 2.47 18.06
CA ASN A 245 6.87 2.06 19.24
C ASN A 245 8.07 2.99 19.51
N GLY A 246 8.26 4.05 18.71
CA GLY A 246 9.44 4.91 18.81
C GLY A 246 10.77 4.18 18.58
N GLN A 247 10.76 3.05 17.85
CA GLN A 247 11.94 2.25 17.57
C GLN A 247 12.54 2.62 16.21
N GLU A 248 13.86 2.72 16.12
CA GLU A 248 14.54 2.83 14.83
C GLU A 248 14.33 1.56 13.99
N PHE A 249 14.18 1.75 12.67
CA PHE A 249 14.07 0.65 11.73
C PHE A 249 15.27 -0.30 11.81
N SER A 250 15.01 -1.60 11.79
CA SER A 250 16.05 -2.61 11.65
C SER A 250 15.58 -3.82 10.85
N LYS A 251 16.22 -4.04 9.70
CA LYS A 251 15.98 -5.20 8.82
C LYS A 251 16.12 -6.54 9.55
N LYS A 252 17.09 -6.65 10.47
CA LYS A 252 17.29 -7.86 11.28
C LYS A 252 16.12 -8.09 12.25
N LYS A 253 15.59 -7.02 12.85
CA LYS A 253 14.43 -7.10 13.77
C LYS A 253 13.15 -7.42 12.98
N ALA A 254 12.91 -6.72 11.87
CA ALA A 254 11.75 -6.91 11.00
C ALA A 254 11.60 -8.36 10.51
N ARG A 255 12.72 -9.04 10.24
CA ARG A 255 12.76 -10.45 9.80
C ARG A 255 12.74 -11.47 10.93
N ASN A 256 12.79 -11.05 12.19
CA ASN A 256 12.79 -11.95 13.34
C ASN A 256 11.37 -12.05 13.93
N MET A 257 10.64 -13.12 13.58
CA MET A 257 9.25 -13.28 14.00
C MET A 257 9.03 -13.35 15.51
N LYS A 258 10.01 -13.85 16.27
CA LYS A 258 9.89 -13.84 17.74
C LYS A 258 9.96 -12.42 18.29
N TRP A 259 10.83 -11.59 17.69
CA TRP A 259 10.94 -10.18 18.05
C TRP A 259 9.69 -9.40 17.60
N VAL A 260 9.24 -9.60 16.36
CA VAL A 260 8.02 -8.96 15.82
C VAL A 260 6.82 -9.26 16.71
N GLU A 261 6.63 -10.53 17.11
CA GLU A 261 5.55 -10.93 18.02
C GLU A 261 5.63 -10.22 19.38
N GLN A 262 6.85 -10.00 19.89
CA GLN A 262 7.04 -9.26 21.13
C GLN A 262 6.79 -7.76 20.94
N ALA A 263 7.23 -7.17 19.83
CA ALA A 263 6.99 -5.77 19.51
C ALA A 263 5.49 -5.47 19.40
N TYR A 264 4.72 -6.38 18.79
CA TYR A 264 3.26 -6.30 18.72
C TYR A 264 2.55 -6.28 20.08
N LYS A 265 3.10 -6.94 21.09
CA LYS A 265 2.52 -6.88 22.45
C LYS A 265 2.69 -5.49 23.08
N ASN A 266 3.65 -4.72 22.59
CA ASN A 266 4.01 -3.42 23.12
C ASN A 266 3.45 -2.24 22.32
N ILE A 267 2.78 -2.47 21.18
CA ILE A 267 2.22 -1.37 20.38
C ILE A 267 1.15 -0.61 21.17
N PRO A 268 1.04 0.71 20.97
CA PRO A 268 -0.02 1.53 21.55
C PRO A 268 -1.41 0.96 21.25
N GLU A 269 -2.36 1.18 22.15
CA GLU A 269 -3.74 0.71 21.97
C GLU A 269 -4.37 1.24 20.67
N LYS A 270 -4.08 2.50 20.29
CA LYS A 270 -4.52 3.10 19.02
C LYS A 270 -4.14 2.25 17.80
N ALA A 271 -2.93 1.70 17.78
CA ALA A 271 -2.39 0.89 16.68
C ALA A 271 -3.12 -0.47 16.53
N ARG A 272 -3.85 -0.91 17.56
CA ARG A 272 -4.65 -2.15 17.52
C ARG A 272 -6.02 -1.97 16.89
N LEU A 273 -6.47 -0.72 16.70
CA LEU A 273 -7.77 -0.43 16.11
C LEU A 273 -7.83 -0.91 14.66
N TYR A 274 -9.00 -1.37 14.23
CA TYR A 274 -9.25 -1.90 12.88
C TYR A 274 -8.72 -0.97 11.78
N LYS A 275 -8.90 0.35 11.96
CA LYS A 275 -8.52 1.35 10.96
C LYS A 275 -7.03 1.39 10.63
N TYR A 276 -6.16 0.98 11.56
CA TYR A 276 -4.69 0.89 11.36
C TYR A 276 -4.24 -0.38 10.66
N ASN A 277 -5.12 -1.37 10.59
CA ASN A 277 -4.81 -2.74 10.20
C ASN A 277 -5.63 -3.19 9.00
N LYS A 278 -6.13 -2.24 8.19
CA LYS A 278 -7.05 -2.51 7.09
C LYS A 278 -6.42 -3.50 6.10
N ALA A 279 -5.15 -3.31 5.76
CA ALA A 279 -4.48 -4.22 4.85
C ALA A 279 -4.20 -5.58 5.49
N ARG A 280 -3.72 -5.62 6.74
CA ARG A 280 -3.49 -6.90 7.44
C ARG A 280 -4.77 -7.74 7.60
N ILE A 281 -5.88 -7.10 7.95
CA ILE A 281 -7.17 -7.78 8.11
C ILE A 281 -7.69 -8.29 6.75
N GLY A 282 -7.57 -7.48 5.70
CA GLY A 282 -7.91 -7.94 4.36
C GLY A 282 -6.99 -9.08 3.86
N MET A 283 -5.72 -9.10 4.27
CA MET A 283 -4.79 -10.21 4.03
C MET A 283 -5.21 -11.49 4.76
N ASP A 284 -5.75 -11.40 5.99
CA ASP A 284 -6.31 -12.57 6.68
C ASP A 284 -7.46 -13.19 5.88
N ALA A 285 -8.37 -12.34 5.39
CA ALA A 285 -9.47 -12.78 4.55
C ALA A 285 -8.98 -13.42 3.25
N GLN A 286 -8.02 -12.80 2.58
CA GLN A 286 -7.43 -13.32 1.36
C GLN A 286 -6.76 -14.69 1.61
N ALA A 287 -5.99 -14.85 2.69
CA ALA A 287 -5.30 -16.11 3.00
C ALA A 287 -6.28 -17.27 3.21
N ILE A 288 -7.36 -17.08 3.98
CA ILE A 288 -8.37 -18.11 4.22
C ILE A 288 -9.06 -18.51 2.92
N VAL A 289 -9.44 -17.54 2.09
CA VAL A 289 -10.07 -17.78 0.79
C VAL A 289 -9.15 -18.59 -0.12
N HIS A 290 -7.86 -18.26 -0.17
CA HIS A 290 -6.90 -19.02 -1.00
C HIS A 290 -6.75 -20.45 -0.52
N VAL A 291 -6.62 -20.68 0.79
CA VAL A 291 -6.58 -22.04 1.37
C VAL A 291 -7.86 -22.81 1.04
N LEU A 292 -9.02 -22.18 1.16
CA LEU A 292 -10.31 -22.78 0.83
C LEU A 292 -10.40 -23.16 -0.65
N ILE A 293 -9.98 -22.27 -1.56
CA ILE A 293 -9.97 -22.53 -3.01
C ILE A 293 -9.03 -23.71 -3.32
N ILE A 294 -7.84 -23.75 -2.74
CA ILE A 294 -6.90 -24.87 -2.91
C ILE A 294 -7.54 -26.18 -2.43
N LEU A 295 -8.20 -26.17 -1.28
CA LEU A 295 -8.92 -27.35 -0.76
C LEU A 295 -10.04 -27.80 -1.72
N PHE A 296 -10.82 -26.86 -2.26
CA PHE A 296 -11.86 -27.19 -3.25
C PHE A 296 -11.28 -27.76 -4.54
N ILE A 297 -10.16 -27.23 -5.04
CA ILE A 297 -9.45 -27.78 -6.21
C ILE A 297 -8.98 -29.21 -5.93
N ILE A 298 -8.36 -29.46 -4.77
CA ILE A 298 -7.88 -30.79 -4.38
C ILE A 298 -9.06 -31.77 -4.29
N LEU A 299 -10.15 -31.40 -3.60
CA LEU A 299 -11.34 -32.23 -3.45
C LEU A 299 -11.99 -32.53 -4.80
N GLY A 300 -12.13 -31.52 -5.66
CA GLY A 300 -12.66 -31.67 -7.02
C GLY A 300 -11.82 -32.64 -7.85
N ASN A 301 -10.49 -32.52 -7.80
CA ASN A 301 -9.58 -33.42 -8.50
C ASN A 301 -9.67 -34.86 -7.96
N ILE A 302 -9.73 -35.05 -6.64
CA ILE A 302 -9.93 -36.37 -6.03
C ILE A 302 -11.25 -36.99 -6.50
N GLY A 303 -12.34 -36.22 -6.48
CA GLY A 303 -13.65 -36.66 -6.98
C GLY A 303 -13.57 -37.14 -8.44
N TYR A 304 -12.97 -36.32 -9.31
CA TYR A 304 -12.77 -36.64 -10.73
C TYR A 304 -11.98 -37.95 -10.96
N PHE A 305 -10.87 -38.15 -10.25
CA PHE A 305 -10.07 -39.38 -10.41
C PHE A 305 -10.76 -40.64 -9.88
N LEU A 306 -11.56 -40.50 -8.81
CA LEU A 306 -12.37 -41.60 -8.29
C LEU A 306 -13.46 -42.00 -9.30
N GLU A 307 -14.14 -41.02 -9.90
CA GLU A 307 -15.13 -41.26 -10.94
C GLU A 307 -14.52 -41.93 -12.18
N GLN A 308 -13.38 -41.43 -12.69
CA GLN A 308 -12.69 -42.07 -13.81
C GLN A 308 -12.33 -43.54 -13.53
N ARG A 309 -11.89 -43.85 -12.30
CA ARG A 309 -11.56 -45.22 -11.88
C ARG A 309 -12.81 -46.11 -11.86
N GLU A 310 -13.95 -45.59 -11.43
CA GLU A 310 -15.21 -46.33 -11.43
C GLU A 310 -15.74 -46.55 -12.85
N GLN A 311 -15.68 -45.53 -13.72
CA GLN A 311 -16.04 -45.68 -15.13
C GLN A 311 -15.16 -46.72 -15.83
N LYS A 312 -13.82 -46.66 -15.67
CA LYS A 312 -12.90 -47.68 -16.23
C LYS A 312 -13.20 -49.09 -15.74
N LYS A 313 -13.52 -49.27 -14.44
CA LYS A 313 -13.93 -50.57 -13.89
C LYS A 313 -15.25 -51.08 -14.47
N LYS A 314 -16.17 -50.17 -14.83
CA LYS A 314 -17.45 -50.50 -15.45
C LYS A 314 -17.29 -50.88 -16.93
N TYR A 315 -16.33 -50.30 -17.65
CA TYR A 315 -16.02 -50.65 -19.04
C TYR A 315 -15.18 -51.95 -19.20
N MET A 316 -14.46 -52.38 -18.15
CA MET A 316 -13.70 -53.65 -18.15
C MET A 316 -14.50 -54.86 -17.63
N LYS A 317 -15.75 -54.67 -17.22
CA LYS A 317 -16.69 -55.74 -16.84
C LYS A 317 -17.71 -55.92 -17.95
#